data_AF-A0A3M0XXZ3-F1
#
_entry.id   AF-A0A3M0XXZ3-F1
#
_cell.length_a   1.000
_cell.length_b   1.000
_cell.length_c   1.000
_cell.angle_alpha   90.00
_cell.angle_beta   90.00
_cell.angle_gamma   90.00
#
_symmetry.space_group_name_H-M   'P 1'
#
loop_
_entity.id
_entity.type
_entity.pdbx_description
1 polymer ?
#
loop_
_entity_poly.entity_id
_entity_poly.type
_entity_poly.pdbx_seq_one_letter_code
_entity_poly.pdbx_strand_id
1 'polypeptide(L)'
;ARGLGAFSLDNLQFKEFALDTAEQVLAYLKSDEPWKKTQPQAGWLQRKINLLSPTPDHQNIPGVTGGWVEIRGTLQAEGPLLTNDALVSGMTGFDHAPLLAQVGDWQHPVLTGAGLRGVLRSHAERIARTIASYNATGKDDFLLKCPACDPNARTTQKDKHLVLESCDSLLRKSGAADDTNDHLCLACRLFGSTRRGSRLIVEDAPYAGEQPPKLKMLDFLAIDRFTGGGKDGAKFDALALWKPAFELRIYLENPEEWELGWLALVLRDLEEGWLSVGFGAAKGFGQVKLQDWRATFGYLTPEDLPAGLDEPDTPGESGIFKTVQFQGGTEEWRAVAEEWVKKFDKQAREFKRKELPALRQDSYFGKVDTLYPVLKGGA
;
A
#
# COMPACT_ATOMS: atom_id res chain seq x y z
N ALA A 1 -1.69 -6.23 6.01
CA ALA A 1 -2.00 -5.54 7.30
C ALA A 1 -2.53 -4.12 7.07
N ARG A 2 -3.43 -3.57 7.90
CA ARG A 2 -3.59 -2.09 8.02
C ARG A 2 -2.42 -1.69 8.91
N GLY A 3 -1.45 -0.92 8.41
CA GLY A 3 -0.14 -0.67 9.05
C GLY A 3 -0.17 0.11 10.37
N LEU A 4 -1.11 -0.20 11.27
CA LEU A 4 -1.22 0.40 12.58
C LEU A 4 -0.24 -0.30 13.53
N GLY A 5 0.74 0.46 14.01
CA GLY A 5 1.73 0.02 14.98
C GLY A 5 2.97 -0.61 14.33
N ALA A 6 3.99 0.21 14.10
CA ALA A 6 5.35 -0.26 13.90
C ALA A 6 6.06 -0.25 15.26
N PHE A 7 6.54 -1.41 15.70
CA PHE A 7 7.35 -1.53 16.91
C PHE A 7 8.78 -1.82 16.49
N SER A 8 9.73 -1.01 16.94
CA SER A 8 11.14 -1.43 16.94
C SER A 8 11.31 -2.43 18.06
N LEU A 9 11.89 -3.58 17.72
CA LEU A 9 12.24 -4.57 18.72
C LEU A 9 13.73 -4.43 19.03
N ASP A 10 14.01 -3.65 20.07
CA ASP A 10 15.37 -3.38 20.53
C ASP A 10 15.75 -4.31 21.69
N ASN A 11 17.03 -4.68 21.76
CA ASN A 11 17.56 -5.50 22.86
C ASN A 11 16.83 -6.83 23.09
N LEU A 12 16.54 -7.60 22.02
CA LEU A 12 15.94 -8.93 22.16
C LEU A 12 16.81 -9.82 23.07
N GLN A 13 16.25 -10.23 24.20
CA GLN A 13 16.91 -11.12 25.15
C GLN A 13 16.17 -12.44 25.22
N PHE A 14 16.90 -13.54 25.03
CA PHE A 14 16.42 -14.87 25.39
C PHE A 14 16.89 -15.20 26.80
N LYS A 15 15.96 -15.56 27.68
CA LYS A 15 16.22 -15.96 29.07
C LYS A 15 15.55 -17.30 29.32
N GLU A 16 16.24 -18.17 30.04
CA GLU A 16 15.72 -19.47 30.43
C GLU A 16 15.57 -19.49 31.95
N PHE A 17 14.41 -19.93 32.43
CA PHE A 17 14.12 -20.09 33.85
C PHE A 17 13.84 -21.58 34.09
N ALA A 18 14.76 -22.27 34.76
CA ALA A 18 14.59 -23.67 35.12
C ALA A 18 13.46 -23.82 36.14
N LEU A 19 12.57 -24.79 35.92
CA LEU A 19 11.44 -25.12 36.80
C LEU A 19 11.56 -26.56 37.33
N ASP A 20 12.79 -27.04 37.44
CA ASP A 20 13.10 -28.44 37.71
C ASP A 20 12.90 -28.81 39.19
N THR A 21 12.86 -27.80 40.09
CA THR A 21 12.63 -28.01 41.53
C THR A 21 11.40 -27.27 42.06
N ALA A 22 10.83 -27.78 43.15
CA ALA A 22 9.69 -27.15 43.82
C ALA A 22 10.02 -25.72 44.30
N GLU A 23 11.24 -25.45 44.75
CA GLU A 23 11.70 -24.12 45.13
C GLU A 23 11.72 -23.16 43.93
N GLN A 24 12.17 -23.62 42.76
CA GLN A 24 12.22 -22.81 41.53
C GLN A 24 10.82 -22.48 41.04
N VAL A 25 9.90 -23.44 41.07
CA VAL A 25 8.48 -23.22 40.73
C VAL A 25 7.84 -22.23 41.69
N LEU A 26 8.05 -22.39 43.00
CA LEU A 26 7.54 -21.45 44.00
C LEU A 26 8.13 -20.05 43.84
N ALA A 27 9.40 -19.92 43.46
CA ALA A 27 10.04 -18.63 43.21
C ALA A 27 9.50 -17.94 41.95
N TYR A 28 9.16 -18.72 40.91
CA TYR A 28 8.51 -18.22 39.70
C TYR A 28 7.10 -17.70 40.00
N LEU A 29 6.29 -18.48 40.72
CA LEU A 29 4.89 -18.13 41.04
C LEU A 29 4.74 -16.96 42.02
N LYS A 30 5.79 -16.64 42.81
CA LYS A 30 5.77 -15.55 43.80
C LYS A 30 6.19 -14.19 43.26
N SER A 31 6.52 -14.08 41.98
CA SER A 31 7.07 -12.86 41.38
C SER A 31 6.26 -12.48 40.14
N ASP A 32 5.91 -11.20 40.00
CA ASP A 32 5.25 -10.70 38.78
C ASP A 32 6.23 -10.58 37.60
N GLU A 33 7.54 -10.54 37.87
CA GLU A 33 8.60 -10.42 36.86
C GLU A 33 9.72 -11.45 37.05
N PRO A 34 9.42 -12.77 36.97
CA PRO A 34 10.39 -13.83 37.28
C PRO A 34 11.63 -13.80 36.36
N TRP A 35 11.52 -13.24 35.16
CA TRP A 35 12.62 -13.06 34.19
C TRP A 35 13.68 -12.02 34.61
N LYS A 36 13.45 -11.18 35.64
CA LYS A 36 14.49 -10.27 36.14
C LYS A 36 15.61 -11.01 36.88
N LYS A 37 15.31 -12.19 37.42
CA LYS A 37 16.28 -13.02 38.16
C LYS A 37 17.13 -13.91 37.25
N THR A 38 16.82 -13.98 35.95
CA THR A 38 17.56 -14.80 34.99
C THR A 38 18.48 -13.94 34.13
N GLN A 39 19.67 -14.49 33.88
CA GLN A 39 20.64 -13.88 32.99
C GLN A 39 20.27 -14.15 31.52
N PRO A 40 20.42 -13.16 30.63
CA PRO A 40 20.28 -13.37 29.19
C PRO A 40 21.28 -14.41 28.69
N GLN A 41 20.82 -15.30 27.81
CA GLN A 41 21.71 -16.18 27.06
C GLN A 41 22.39 -15.37 25.96
N ALA A 42 23.68 -15.08 26.15
CA ALA A 42 24.47 -14.32 25.18
C ALA A 42 24.46 -15.00 23.80
N GLY A 43 24.28 -14.19 22.76
CA GLY A 43 24.33 -14.63 21.36
C GLY A 43 23.31 -15.71 21.00
N TRP A 44 22.22 -15.89 21.75
CA TRP A 44 21.21 -16.91 21.44
C TRP A 44 20.63 -16.72 20.04
N LEU A 45 20.19 -15.50 19.70
CA LEU A 45 19.58 -15.20 18.40
C LEU A 45 20.56 -15.48 17.27
N GLN A 46 21.78 -14.95 17.36
CA GLN A 46 22.81 -15.17 16.33
C GLN A 46 23.12 -16.66 16.15
N ARG A 47 23.22 -17.43 17.23
CA ARG A 47 23.41 -18.89 17.15
C ARG A 47 22.24 -19.57 16.46
N LYS A 48 21.00 -19.17 16.73
CA LYS A 48 19.81 -19.73 16.06
C LYS A 48 19.77 -19.37 14.58
N ILE A 49 20.08 -18.13 14.23
CA ILE A 49 20.21 -17.66 12.85
C ILE A 49 21.26 -18.47 12.09
N ASN A 50 22.44 -18.67 12.69
CA ASN A 50 23.54 -19.43 12.07
C ASN A 50 23.23 -20.94 11.91
N LEU A 51 22.19 -21.47 12.58
CA LEU A 51 21.74 -22.85 12.41
C LEU A 51 20.73 -23.01 11.28
N LEU A 52 20.21 -21.91 10.72
CA LEU A 52 19.28 -21.95 9.60
C LEU A 52 20.06 -22.16 8.31
N SER A 53 19.63 -23.16 7.54
CA SER A 53 20.12 -23.40 6.18
C SER A 53 18.97 -23.16 5.22
N PRO A 54 18.99 -22.09 4.41
CA PRO A 54 18.03 -21.92 3.34
C PRO A 54 18.15 -23.09 2.37
N THR A 55 17.01 -23.68 1.99
CA THR A 55 16.95 -24.74 0.98
C THR A 55 16.05 -24.27 -0.15
N PRO A 56 16.42 -24.47 -1.42
CA PRO A 56 15.54 -24.17 -2.53
C PRO A 56 14.24 -24.97 -2.42
N ASP A 57 13.15 -24.41 -2.95
CA ASP A 57 11.84 -25.06 -2.93
C ASP A 57 11.89 -26.39 -3.71
N HIS A 58 11.90 -27.49 -2.97
CA HIS A 58 11.69 -28.81 -3.53
C HIS A 58 10.18 -29.05 -3.64
N GLN A 59 9.70 -29.28 -4.87
CA GLN A 59 8.29 -29.57 -5.18
C GLN A 59 7.65 -30.46 -4.11
N ASN A 60 6.75 -29.88 -3.30
CA ASN A 60 5.84 -30.47 -2.29
C ASN A 60 5.95 -29.90 -0.86
N ILE A 61 6.84 -28.95 -0.56
CA ILE A 61 6.84 -28.25 0.74
C ILE A 61 6.60 -26.76 0.49
N PRO A 62 5.49 -26.16 0.96
CA PRO A 62 5.28 -24.73 0.83
C PRO A 62 6.42 -23.96 1.49
N GLY A 63 7.24 -23.25 0.71
CA GLY A 63 8.28 -22.38 1.22
C GLY A 63 7.69 -21.33 2.18
N VAL A 64 8.39 -21.06 3.28
CA VAL A 64 7.94 -20.07 4.30
C VAL A 64 8.08 -18.64 3.76
N THR A 65 9.10 -18.37 2.96
CA THR A 65 9.36 -17.08 2.30
C THR A 65 10.33 -17.28 1.13
N GLY A 66 10.03 -16.69 -0.02
CA GLY A 66 10.92 -16.63 -1.20
C GLY A 66 11.74 -15.35 -1.24
N GLY A 67 11.25 -14.23 -0.69
CA GLY A 67 12.01 -12.98 -0.69
C GLY A 67 11.12 -11.77 -0.44
N TRP A 68 11.71 -10.57 -0.46
CA TRP A 68 10.98 -9.34 -0.25
C TRP A 68 11.59 -8.17 -1.02
N VAL A 69 10.78 -7.15 -1.26
CA VAL A 69 11.26 -5.83 -1.70
C VAL A 69 10.77 -4.75 -0.75
N GLU A 70 11.69 -3.88 -0.36
CA GLU A 70 11.43 -2.67 0.41
C GLU A 70 11.72 -1.44 -0.45
N ILE A 71 10.79 -0.51 -0.52
CA ILE A 71 10.98 0.80 -1.13
C ILE A 71 10.96 1.84 -0.01
N ARG A 72 12.05 2.60 0.12
CA ARG A 72 12.17 3.72 1.06
C ARG A 72 12.50 5.00 0.34
N GLY A 73 11.88 6.11 0.71
CA GLY A 73 12.20 7.43 0.16
C GLY A 73 11.43 8.55 0.84
N THR A 74 11.59 9.77 0.33
CA THR A 74 10.92 10.97 0.86
C THR A 74 9.70 11.30 0.02
N LEU A 75 8.53 11.35 0.64
CA LEU A 75 7.31 11.83 0.01
C LEU A 75 7.15 13.33 0.26
N GLN A 76 7.51 14.14 -0.72
CA GLN A 76 7.51 15.60 -0.65
C GLN A 76 6.22 16.17 -1.22
N ALA A 77 5.45 16.91 -0.43
CA ALA A 77 4.30 17.66 -0.94
C ALA A 77 4.74 18.96 -1.61
N GLU A 78 4.20 19.26 -2.80
CA GLU A 78 4.54 20.49 -3.55
C GLU A 78 3.81 21.73 -3.04
N GLY A 79 2.72 21.54 -2.30
CA GLY A 79 1.82 22.59 -1.83
C GLY A 79 1.13 22.26 -0.50
N PRO A 80 -0.11 22.74 -0.27
CA PRO A 80 -0.86 22.42 0.94
C PRO A 80 -1.28 20.95 0.92
N LEU A 81 -1.02 20.25 2.01
CA LEU A 81 -1.46 18.88 2.26
C LEU A 81 -2.46 18.90 3.42
N LEU A 82 -3.65 18.36 3.15
CA LEU A 82 -4.72 18.31 4.13
C LEU A 82 -5.10 16.85 4.37
N THR A 83 -5.01 16.41 5.62
CA THR A 83 -5.59 15.16 6.09
C THR A 83 -6.61 15.47 7.17
N ASN A 84 -7.36 14.46 7.60
CA ASN A 84 -8.33 14.62 8.67
C ASN A 84 -8.16 13.52 9.70
N ASP A 85 -7.73 13.91 10.89
CA ASP A 85 -7.89 13.13 12.10
C ASP A 85 -9.05 13.68 12.94
N ALA A 86 -10.02 12.83 13.25
CA ALA A 86 -11.24 13.24 13.93
C ALA A 86 -11.00 13.71 15.37
N LEU A 87 -10.01 13.13 16.06
CA LEU A 87 -9.68 13.49 17.44
C LEU A 87 -8.99 14.85 17.48
N VAL A 88 -7.96 15.05 16.65
CA VAL A 88 -7.24 16.33 16.57
C VAL A 88 -8.17 17.45 16.08
N SER A 89 -9.03 17.17 15.10
CA SER A 89 -10.03 18.14 14.61
C SER A 89 -10.98 18.56 15.74
N GLY A 90 -11.54 17.58 16.49
CA GLY A 90 -12.42 17.87 17.63
C GLY A 90 -11.74 18.66 18.75
N MET A 91 -10.45 18.42 19.02
CA MET A 91 -9.70 19.14 20.06
C MET A 91 -9.35 20.58 19.67
N THR A 92 -9.08 20.82 18.39
CA THR A 92 -8.67 22.15 17.91
C THR A 92 -9.83 23.04 17.53
N GLY A 93 -11.00 22.46 17.26
CA GLY A 93 -12.18 23.17 16.76
C GLY A 93 -12.16 23.42 15.25
N PHE A 94 -11.15 22.94 14.52
CA PHE A 94 -11.14 22.96 13.05
C PHE A 94 -11.90 21.76 12.49
N ASP A 95 -12.58 21.93 11.35
CA ASP A 95 -13.26 20.82 10.68
C ASP A 95 -12.29 19.75 10.16
N HIS A 96 -11.05 20.15 9.82
CA HIS A 96 -9.98 19.26 9.38
C HIS A 96 -8.64 19.64 10.01
N ALA A 97 -8.00 18.67 10.63
CA ALA A 97 -6.64 18.78 11.15
C ALA A 97 -5.80 17.52 10.83
N PRO A 98 -4.46 17.66 10.71
CA PRO A 98 -3.60 16.53 10.42
C PRO A 98 -3.54 15.52 11.56
N LEU A 99 -3.28 14.26 11.22
CA LEU A 99 -2.91 13.25 12.20
C LEU A 99 -1.52 13.57 12.79
N LEU A 100 -1.39 13.41 14.10
CA LEU A 100 -0.16 13.61 14.85
C LEU A 100 0.32 12.27 15.43
N ALA A 101 1.63 12.04 15.49
CA ALA A 101 2.22 10.86 16.11
C ALA A 101 1.80 10.72 17.59
N GLN A 102 1.77 11.87 18.28
CA GLN A 102 1.27 12.00 19.63
C GLN A 102 0.28 13.15 19.70
N VAL A 103 -0.84 12.94 20.39
CA VAL A 103 -1.86 13.97 20.58
C VAL A 103 -1.25 15.20 21.26
N GLY A 104 -1.42 16.37 20.63
CA GLY A 104 -0.88 17.65 21.10
C GLY A 104 0.53 17.96 20.61
N ASP A 105 1.23 17.00 20.01
CA ASP A 105 2.55 17.20 19.42
C ASP A 105 2.46 17.56 17.93
N TRP A 106 2.35 18.85 17.67
CA TRP A 106 2.27 19.42 16.32
C TRP A 106 3.58 19.35 15.53
N GLN A 107 4.69 18.95 16.17
CA GLN A 107 5.99 18.87 15.49
C GLN A 107 6.14 17.58 14.69
N HIS A 108 5.38 16.54 15.04
CA HIS A 108 5.48 15.21 14.43
C HIS A 108 4.15 14.77 13.80
N PRO A 109 3.68 15.42 12.72
CA PRO A 109 2.54 14.93 11.97
C PRO A 109 2.89 13.61 11.26
N VAL A 110 1.87 12.81 10.99
CA VAL A 110 2.03 11.49 10.38
C VAL A 110 1.02 11.33 9.25
N LEU A 111 1.46 10.76 8.12
CA LEU A 111 0.55 10.25 7.11
C LEU A 111 0.27 8.78 7.36
N THR A 112 -1.01 8.41 7.44
CA THR A 112 -1.38 7.00 7.64
C THR A 112 -0.96 6.16 6.44
N GLY A 113 -0.34 5.01 6.69
CA GLY A 113 -0.02 4.00 5.70
C GLY A 113 -1.27 3.41 5.05
N ALA A 114 -2.38 3.36 5.79
CA ALA A 114 -3.69 2.98 5.21
C ALA A 114 -4.16 3.97 4.14
N GLY A 115 -4.03 5.27 4.40
CA GLY A 115 -4.34 6.34 3.43
C GLY A 115 -3.41 6.30 2.23
N LEU A 116 -2.10 6.20 2.45
CA LEU A 116 -1.10 6.09 1.39
C LEU A 116 -1.33 4.85 0.52
N ARG A 117 -1.57 3.68 1.12
CA ARG A 117 -1.93 2.47 0.37
C ARG A 117 -3.21 2.66 -0.45
N GLY A 118 -4.20 3.38 0.08
CA GLY A 118 -5.43 3.70 -0.64
C GLY A 118 -5.15 4.51 -1.91
N VAL A 119 -4.27 5.51 -1.82
CA VAL A 119 -3.83 6.32 -2.96
C VAL A 119 -3.06 5.48 -3.98
N LEU A 120 -2.06 4.71 -3.53
CA LEU A 120 -1.28 3.81 -4.40
C LEU A 120 -2.18 2.79 -5.10
N ARG A 121 -3.12 2.19 -4.36
CA ARG A 121 -4.11 1.25 -4.90
C ARG A 121 -4.99 1.90 -5.94
N SER A 122 -5.58 3.06 -5.63
CA SER A 122 -6.47 3.76 -6.56
C SER A 122 -5.77 4.10 -7.87
N HIS A 123 -4.50 4.53 -7.80
CA HIS A 123 -3.68 4.81 -8.96
C HIS A 123 -3.31 3.53 -9.75
N ALA A 124 -2.92 2.48 -9.05
CA ALA A 124 -2.65 1.17 -9.65
C ALA A 124 -3.88 0.62 -10.40
N GLU A 125 -5.05 0.66 -9.76
CA GLU A 125 -6.33 0.27 -10.36
C GLU A 125 -6.66 1.11 -11.60
N ARG A 126 -6.35 2.42 -11.58
CA ARG A 126 -6.49 3.30 -12.74
C ARG A 126 -5.63 2.83 -13.91
N ILE A 127 -4.33 2.57 -13.68
CA ILE A 127 -3.41 2.04 -14.71
C ILE A 127 -3.98 0.76 -15.32
N ALA A 128 -4.33 -0.22 -14.48
CA ALA A 128 -4.80 -1.51 -14.95
C ALA A 128 -6.15 -1.43 -15.69
N ARG A 129 -7.07 -0.57 -15.24
CA ARG A 129 -8.34 -0.31 -15.93
C ARG A 129 -8.13 0.42 -17.25
N THR A 130 -7.16 1.33 -17.36
CA THR A 130 -6.81 1.99 -18.62
C THR A 130 -6.31 0.97 -19.64
N ILE A 131 -5.39 0.09 -19.26
CA ILE A 131 -4.90 -1.00 -20.14
C ILE A 131 -6.05 -1.91 -20.56
N ALA A 132 -6.89 -2.35 -19.61
CA ALA A 132 -8.03 -3.21 -19.91
C ALA A 132 -9.06 -2.54 -20.84
N SER A 133 -9.36 -1.25 -20.61
CA SER A 133 -10.32 -0.50 -21.42
C SER A 133 -9.80 -0.26 -22.83
N TYR A 134 -8.52 0.09 -22.98
CA TYR A 134 -7.89 0.32 -24.27
C TYR A 134 -7.89 -0.93 -25.16
N ASN A 135 -7.78 -2.11 -24.55
CA ASN A 135 -7.70 -3.39 -25.27
C ASN A 135 -9.05 -4.12 -25.39
N ALA A 136 -10.12 -3.58 -24.82
CA ALA A 136 -11.43 -4.23 -24.87
C ALA A 136 -12.13 -3.98 -26.21
N THR A 137 -12.74 -5.02 -26.79
CA THR A 137 -13.55 -4.89 -28.01
C THR A 137 -14.92 -4.23 -27.76
N GLY A 138 -15.31 -4.11 -26.49
CA GLY A 138 -16.56 -3.49 -26.06
C GLY A 138 -16.81 -3.71 -24.57
N LYS A 139 -17.97 -3.27 -24.11
CA LYS A 139 -18.38 -3.33 -22.70
C LYS A 139 -18.28 -4.73 -22.09
N ASP A 140 -18.83 -5.73 -22.76
CA ASP A 140 -18.88 -7.10 -22.21
C ASP A 140 -17.48 -7.73 -22.11
N ASP A 141 -16.62 -7.45 -23.10
CA ASP A 141 -15.22 -7.88 -23.08
C ASP A 141 -14.44 -7.22 -21.94
N PHE A 142 -14.65 -5.92 -21.71
CA PHE A 142 -14.08 -5.20 -20.58
C PHE A 142 -14.53 -5.78 -19.23
N LEU A 143 -15.82 -6.04 -19.05
CA LEU A 143 -16.36 -6.59 -17.81
C LEU A 143 -15.79 -7.96 -17.46
N LEU A 144 -15.49 -8.79 -18.48
CA LEU A 144 -14.85 -10.09 -18.32
C LEU A 144 -13.36 -10.00 -18.00
N LYS A 145 -12.66 -9.01 -18.57
CA LYS A 145 -11.20 -8.86 -18.48
C LYS A 145 -10.72 -7.82 -17.46
N CYS A 146 -11.62 -7.10 -16.79
CA CYS A 146 -11.21 -6.03 -15.88
C CYS A 146 -10.41 -6.56 -14.67
N PRO A 147 -9.12 -6.20 -14.54
CA PRO A 147 -8.20 -6.73 -13.52
C PRO A 147 -8.32 -6.05 -12.16
N ALA A 148 -9.23 -5.08 -12.01
CA ALA A 148 -9.36 -4.26 -10.81
C ALA A 148 -10.83 -3.94 -10.50
N CYS A 149 -11.43 -4.63 -9.53
CA CYS A 149 -12.73 -4.23 -8.98
C CYS A 149 -12.62 -2.97 -8.11
N ASP A 150 -13.74 -2.32 -7.83
CA ASP A 150 -13.84 -1.26 -6.82
C ASP A 150 -13.99 -1.90 -5.43
N PRO A 151 -13.00 -1.74 -4.52
CA PRO A 151 -13.06 -2.33 -3.18
C PRO A 151 -14.20 -1.80 -2.31
N ASN A 152 -14.78 -0.64 -2.63
CA ASN A 152 -15.84 0.02 -1.88
C ASN A 152 -17.24 -0.30 -2.44
N ALA A 153 -17.33 -0.81 -3.67
CA ALA A 153 -18.58 -1.26 -4.27
C ALA A 153 -19.03 -2.60 -3.66
N ARG A 154 -19.71 -2.54 -2.51
CA ARG A 154 -20.24 -3.71 -1.77
C ARG A 154 -21.74 -3.60 -1.55
N THR A 155 -22.47 -4.70 -1.72
CA THR A 155 -23.91 -4.77 -1.46
C THR A 155 -24.34 -6.13 -0.94
N THR A 156 -25.16 -6.15 0.10
CA THR A 156 -25.76 -7.37 0.67
C THR A 156 -26.98 -7.85 -0.11
N GLN A 157 -27.56 -7.01 -0.95
CA GLN A 157 -28.70 -7.37 -1.79
C GLN A 157 -28.22 -8.22 -2.97
N LYS A 158 -28.78 -9.43 -3.11
CA LYS A 158 -28.39 -10.40 -4.17
C LYS A 158 -28.63 -9.86 -5.58
N ASP A 159 -29.78 -9.21 -5.80
CA ASP A 159 -30.21 -8.75 -7.13
C ASP A 159 -29.65 -7.38 -7.55
N LYS A 160 -29.05 -6.65 -6.61
CA LYS A 160 -28.46 -5.34 -6.88
C LYS A 160 -27.02 -5.50 -7.36
N HIS A 161 -26.70 -5.01 -8.54
CA HIS A 161 -25.33 -4.96 -9.07
C HIS A 161 -24.78 -3.55 -8.99
N LEU A 162 -23.54 -3.44 -8.52
CA LEU A 162 -22.82 -2.17 -8.45
C LEU A 162 -21.82 -2.07 -9.61
N VAL A 163 -21.47 -0.84 -9.96
CA VAL A 163 -20.39 -0.55 -10.91
C VAL A 163 -19.09 -1.11 -10.37
N LEU A 164 -18.41 -1.93 -11.19
CA LEU A 164 -17.13 -2.57 -10.85
C LEU A 164 -17.16 -3.28 -9.48
N GLU A 165 -18.29 -3.91 -9.13
CA GLU A 165 -18.52 -4.54 -7.84
C GLU A 165 -17.31 -5.34 -7.29
N SER A 166 -17.01 -5.15 -6.00
CA SER A 166 -15.86 -5.79 -5.34
C SER A 166 -15.87 -7.31 -5.46
N CYS A 167 -14.69 -7.93 -5.61
CA CYS A 167 -14.55 -9.39 -5.64
C CYS A 167 -15.21 -10.07 -4.43
N ASP A 168 -15.09 -9.48 -3.23
CA ASP A 168 -15.74 -10.01 -2.03
C ASP A 168 -17.26 -10.07 -2.14
N SER A 169 -17.88 -8.98 -2.61
CA SER A 169 -19.33 -8.90 -2.78
C SER A 169 -19.83 -9.89 -3.84
N LEU A 170 -19.07 -10.05 -4.93
CA LEU A 170 -19.34 -11.04 -5.99
C LEU A 170 -19.25 -12.48 -5.48
N LEU A 171 -18.18 -12.83 -4.77
CA LEU A 171 -17.97 -14.18 -4.23
C LEU A 171 -19.02 -14.55 -3.18
N ARG A 172 -19.39 -13.59 -2.33
CA ARG A 172 -20.49 -13.79 -1.37
C ARG A 172 -21.80 -14.12 -2.08
N LYS A 173 -22.08 -13.51 -3.24
CA LYS A 173 -23.30 -13.77 -4.01
C LYS A 173 -23.27 -15.12 -4.73
N SER A 174 -22.10 -15.57 -5.20
CA SER A 174 -21.96 -16.87 -5.87
C SER A 174 -21.98 -18.05 -4.89
N GLY A 175 -21.83 -17.81 -3.58
CA GLY A 175 -21.73 -18.88 -2.59
C GLY A 175 -20.40 -19.61 -2.63
N ALA A 176 -19.38 -19.03 -3.28
CA ALA A 176 -18.03 -19.58 -3.27
C ALA A 176 -17.43 -19.40 -1.87
N ALA A 177 -17.11 -20.53 -1.24
CA ALA A 177 -16.50 -20.60 0.08
C ALA A 177 -14.97 -20.65 0.05
N ASP A 178 -14.38 -20.81 -1.14
CA ASP A 178 -12.94 -21.02 -1.29
C ASP A 178 -12.19 -19.68 -1.35
N ASP A 179 -11.08 -19.59 -0.61
CA ASP A 179 -10.21 -18.41 -0.48
C ASP A 179 -8.97 -18.53 -1.39
N THR A 180 -9.02 -19.36 -2.43
CA THR A 180 -7.96 -19.51 -3.43
C THR A 180 -7.76 -18.22 -4.26
N ASN A 181 -6.52 -18.03 -4.74
CA ASN A 181 -6.11 -16.83 -5.48
C ASN A 181 -6.85 -16.62 -6.81
N ASP A 182 -7.36 -17.70 -7.39
CA ASP A 182 -8.03 -17.70 -8.68
C ASP A 182 -9.38 -16.96 -8.63
N HIS A 183 -9.89 -16.74 -7.42
CA HIS A 183 -11.09 -15.99 -7.13
C HIS A 183 -10.86 -14.50 -6.85
N LEU A 184 -9.67 -13.94 -7.07
CA LEU A 184 -9.41 -12.51 -6.84
C LEU A 184 -8.86 -11.82 -8.10
N CYS A 185 -9.33 -10.60 -8.36
CA CYS A 185 -8.72 -9.76 -9.38
C CYS A 185 -7.28 -9.37 -8.99
N LEU A 186 -6.45 -9.00 -9.97
CA LEU A 186 -5.04 -8.64 -9.75
C LEU A 186 -4.89 -7.58 -8.63
N ALA A 187 -5.75 -6.55 -8.62
CA ALA A 187 -5.74 -5.54 -7.56
C ALA A 187 -5.96 -6.12 -6.16
N CYS A 188 -6.87 -7.08 -6.02
CA CYS A 188 -7.14 -7.74 -4.74
C CYS A 188 -6.04 -8.74 -4.35
N ARG A 189 -5.29 -9.32 -5.30
CA ARG A 189 -4.15 -10.19 -5.02
C ARG A 189 -2.98 -9.41 -4.39
N LEU A 190 -2.69 -8.21 -4.90
CA LEU A 190 -1.60 -7.37 -4.42
C LEU A 190 -1.99 -6.52 -3.19
N PHE A 191 -3.07 -5.73 -3.31
CA PHE A 191 -3.51 -4.78 -2.27
C PHE A 191 -4.49 -5.37 -1.25
N GLY A 192 -4.84 -6.64 -1.39
CA GLY A 192 -5.76 -7.35 -0.51
C GLY A 192 -7.26 -7.07 -0.75
N SER A 193 -8.07 -7.81 0.00
CA SER A 193 -9.53 -7.71 0.06
C SER A 193 -9.99 -7.91 1.52
N THR A 194 -11.29 -8.00 1.76
CA THR A 194 -11.83 -8.42 3.06
C THR A 194 -11.57 -9.90 3.38
N ARG A 195 -11.26 -10.71 2.37
CA ARG A 195 -10.99 -12.15 2.48
C ARG A 195 -9.50 -12.44 2.58
N ARG A 196 -8.70 -11.69 1.84
CA ARG A 196 -7.25 -11.88 1.76
C ARG A 196 -6.49 -10.66 2.26
N GLY A 197 -5.57 -10.87 3.19
CA GLY A 197 -4.63 -9.85 3.63
C GLY A 197 -3.75 -9.36 2.48
N SER A 198 -3.53 -8.04 2.41
CA SER A 198 -2.56 -7.42 1.49
C SER A 198 -1.15 -7.89 1.82
N ARG A 199 -0.40 -8.31 0.79
CA ARG A 199 1.06 -8.55 0.86
C ARG A 199 1.87 -7.27 0.71
N LEU A 200 1.30 -6.27 0.04
CA LEU A 200 1.83 -4.92 0.02
C LEU A 200 1.50 -4.24 1.35
N ILE A 201 2.53 -3.96 2.13
CA ILE A 201 2.51 -3.22 3.39
C ILE A 201 2.99 -1.80 3.08
N VAL A 202 2.23 -0.83 3.56
CA VAL A 202 2.62 0.59 3.50
C VAL A 202 2.56 1.08 4.93
N GLU A 203 3.70 1.49 5.47
CA GLU A 203 3.81 1.96 6.84
C GLU A 203 3.23 3.36 6.99
N ASP A 204 2.89 3.73 8.22
CA ASP A 204 2.65 5.13 8.55
C ASP A 204 3.94 5.93 8.28
N ALA A 205 3.82 7.02 7.54
CA ALA A 205 4.94 7.83 7.11
C ALA A 205 5.10 9.02 8.08
N PRO A 206 6.10 8.99 8.98
CA PRO A 206 6.37 10.09 9.90
C PRO A 206 6.92 11.30 9.13
N TYR A 207 6.74 12.49 9.70
CA TYR A 207 7.30 13.73 9.16
C TYR A 207 8.83 13.65 9.10
N ALA A 208 9.39 13.97 7.93
CA ALA A 208 10.82 13.83 7.62
C ALA A 208 11.58 15.17 7.66
N GLY A 209 10.92 16.27 8.03
CA GLY A 209 11.55 17.60 8.04
C GLY A 209 12.38 17.84 9.30
N GLU A 210 13.57 18.42 9.13
CA GLU A 210 14.43 18.84 10.25
C GLU A 210 13.84 20.03 11.03
N GLN A 211 13.03 20.85 10.37
CA GLN A 211 12.34 21.99 10.98
C GLN A 211 10.90 21.63 11.32
N PRO A 212 10.33 22.21 12.38
CA PRO A 212 8.91 22.05 12.67
C PRO A 212 8.02 22.31 11.45
N PRO A 213 6.97 21.51 11.23
CA PRO A 213 6.09 21.65 10.10
C PRO A 213 5.40 23.01 10.10
N LYS A 214 5.28 23.60 8.91
CA LYS A 214 4.55 24.86 8.73
C LYS A 214 3.07 24.56 8.55
N LEU A 215 2.24 25.06 9.46
CA LEU A 215 0.79 24.96 9.36
C LEU A 215 0.21 26.21 8.70
N LYS A 216 -0.83 26.03 7.90
CA LYS A 216 -1.66 27.10 7.35
C LYS A 216 -3.10 26.87 7.73
N MET A 217 -3.68 27.87 8.39
CA MET A 217 -5.12 27.95 8.60
C MET A 217 -5.77 28.40 7.30
N LEU A 218 -6.81 27.68 6.87
CA LEU A 218 -7.53 27.92 5.62
C LEU A 218 -9.03 27.94 5.89
N ASP A 219 -9.69 29.02 5.45
CA ASP A 219 -11.14 29.10 5.37
C ASP A 219 -11.62 28.69 3.98
N PHE A 220 -12.60 27.78 3.91
CA PHE A 220 -13.29 27.42 2.68
C PHE A 220 -14.71 27.99 2.70
N LEU A 221 -14.97 28.93 1.78
CA LEU A 221 -16.28 29.53 1.58
C LEU A 221 -16.87 29.04 0.27
N ALA A 222 -18.01 28.36 0.34
CA ALA A 222 -18.82 28.10 -0.84
C ALA A 222 -19.63 29.36 -1.18
N ILE A 223 -19.50 29.85 -2.41
CA ILE A 223 -20.27 31.01 -2.91
C ILE A 223 -21.47 30.49 -3.67
N ASP A 224 -22.67 30.97 -3.32
CA ASP A 224 -23.87 30.74 -4.10
C ASP A 224 -23.82 31.60 -5.37
N ARG A 225 -23.90 30.93 -6.53
CA ARG A 225 -23.81 31.57 -7.84
C ARG A 225 -25.01 32.48 -8.16
N PHE A 226 -26.14 32.32 -7.47
CA PHE A 226 -27.33 33.14 -7.69
C PHE A 226 -27.33 34.41 -6.85
N THR A 227 -27.05 34.27 -5.56
CA THR A 227 -27.08 35.41 -4.62
C THR A 227 -25.77 36.16 -4.53
N GLY A 228 -24.65 35.55 -4.96
CA GLY A 228 -23.31 36.10 -4.77
C GLY A 228 -22.83 36.08 -3.31
N GLY A 229 -23.66 35.62 -2.38
CA GLY A 229 -23.34 35.47 -0.96
C GLY A 229 -22.70 34.12 -0.63
N GLY A 230 -22.30 33.95 0.62
CA GLY A 230 -21.88 32.65 1.15
C GLY A 230 -23.07 31.69 1.20
N LYS A 231 -22.86 30.44 0.78
CA LYS A 231 -23.84 29.38 0.91
C LYS A 231 -23.91 28.93 2.37
N ASP A 232 -25.10 29.04 2.95
CA ASP A 232 -25.36 28.63 4.34
C ASP A 232 -24.95 27.18 4.60
N GLY A 233 -24.28 26.96 5.75
CA GLY A 233 -23.81 25.65 6.20
C GLY A 233 -22.69 25.02 5.36
N ALA A 234 -22.12 25.75 4.40
CA ALA A 234 -21.05 25.25 3.54
C ALA A 234 -19.70 25.98 3.75
N LYS A 235 -19.57 26.70 4.87
CA LYS A 235 -18.28 27.14 5.39
C LYS A 235 -17.64 25.98 6.14
N PHE A 236 -16.37 25.72 5.89
CA PHE A 236 -15.55 24.88 6.76
C PHE A 236 -14.14 25.44 6.83
N ASP A 237 -13.42 25.14 7.90
CA ASP A 237 -12.03 25.54 8.09
C ASP A 237 -11.09 24.33 8.18
N ALA A 238 -9.80 24.58 7.99
CA ALA A 238 -8.81 23.52 8.02
C ALA A 238 -7.43 24.02 8.45
N LEU A 239 -6.72 23.15 9.15
CA LEU A 239 -5.27 23.25 9.35
C LEU A 239 -4.57 22.36 8.32
N ALA A 240 -3.97 22.97 7.31
CA ALA A 240 -3.19 22.27 6.30
C ALA A 240 -1.69 22.37 6.61
N LEU A 241 -0.97 21.29 6.34
CA LEU A 241 0.50 21.30 6.33
C LEU A 241 0.98 21.96 5.03
N TRP A 242 1.94 22.88 5.11
CA TRP A 242 2.49 23.58 3.95
C TRP A 242 3.80 22.95 3.49
N LYS A 243 3.76 22.29 2.32
CA LYS A 243 4.89 21.58 1.71
C LYS A 243 5.61 20.60 2.65
N PRO A 244 4.89 19.77 3.43
CA PRO A 244 5.55 18.80 4.31
C PRO A 244 6.29 17.70 3.52
N ALA A 245 7.27 17.08 4.18
CA ALA A 245 7.95 15.88 3.72
C ALA A 245 7.68 14.73 4.70
N PHE A 246 7.53 13.51 4.20
CA PHE A 246 7.30 12.32 5.04
C PHE A 246 8.19 11.15 4.60
N GLU A 247 8.62 10.31 5.55
CA GLU A 247 9.37 9.09 5.25
C GLU A 247 8.43 8.00 4.73
N LEU A 248 8.46 7.72 3.43
CA LEU A 248 7.67 6.65 2.83
C LEU A 248 8.42 5.32 2.95
N ARG A 249 7.73 4.30 3.47
CA ARG A 249 8.20 2.91 3.47
C ARG A 249 7.12 1.97 2.95
N ILE A 250 7.44 1.23 1.90
CA ILE A 250 6.59 0.22 1.28
C ILE A 250 7.34 -1.10 1.31
N TYR A 251 6.68 -2.17 1.74
CA TYR A 251 7.25 -3.50 1.81
C TYR A 251 6.33 -4.50 1.10
N LEU A 252 6.89 -5.36 0.26
CA LEU A 252 6.15 -6.41 -0.45
C LEU A 252 6.81 -7.77 -0.22
N GLU A 253 6.01 -8.69 0.31
CA GLU A 253 6.39 -10.07 0.59
C GLU A 253 6.19 -10.97 -0.64
N ASN A 254 7.20 -11.79 -0.93
CA ASN A 254 7.24 -12.78 -2.02
C ASN A 254 6.81 -12.19 -3.37
N PRO A 255 7.46 -11.10 -3.84
CA PRO A 255 7.00 -10.36 -5.00
C PRO A 255 6.99 -11.22 -6.27
N GLU A 256 5.87 -11.21 -7.01
CA GLU A 256 5.83 -11.74 -8.37
C GLU A 256 6.28 -10.66 -9.37
N GLU A 257 6.92 -11.04 -10.49
CA GLU A 257 7.45 -10.08 -11.49
C GLU A 257 6.38 -9.09 -12.00
N TRP A 258 5.15 -9.56 -12.22
CA TRP A 258 4.06 -8.67 -12.68
C TRP A 258 3.63 -7.66 -11.60
N GLU A 259 3.81 -7.98 -10.31
CA GLU A 259 3.53 -7.06 -9.21
C GLU A 259 4.60 -5.98 -9.13
N LEU A 260 5.87 -6.36 -9.32
CA LEU A 260 6.99 -5.43 -9.40
C LEU A 260 6.82 -4.46 -10.57
N GLY A 261 6.43 -4.96 -11.74
CA GLY A 261 6.18 -4.13 -12.92
C GLY A 261 5.03 -3.15 -12.71
N TRP A 262 3.95 -3.61 -12.08
CA TRP A 262 2.83 -2.74 -11.75
C TRP A 262 3.21 -1.66 -10.74
N LEU A 263 3.94 -2.04 -9.69
CA LEU A 263 4.41 -1.12 -8.66
C LEU A 263 5.41 -0.12 -9.23
N ALA A 264 6.30 -0.54 -10.14
CA ALA A 264 7.24 0.35 -10.82
C ALA A 264 6.53 1.47 -11.60
N LEU A 265 5.41 1.17 -12.29
CA LEU A 265 4.60 2.21 -12.95
C LEU A 265 3.98 3.19 -11.94
N VAL A 266 3.51 2.68 -10.80
CA VAL A 266 2.95 3.52 -9.73
C VAL A 266 4.04 4.43 -9.13
N LEU A 267 5.23 3.90 -8.88
CA LEU A 267 6.36 4.64 -8.33
C LEU A 267 6.87 5.70 -9.31
N ARG A 268 6.95 5.39 -10.61
CA ARG A 268 7.25 6.37 -11.66
C ARG A 268 6.27 7.54 -11.63
N ASP A 269 4.98 7.25 -11.63
CA ASP A 269 3.95 8.30 -11.63
C ASP A 269 3.96 9.11 -10.32
N LEU A 270 4.35 8.47 -9.21
CA LEU A 270 4.55 9.15 -7.92
C LEU A 270 5.79 10.06 -7.93
N GLU A 271 6.89 9.63 -8.54
CA GLU A 271 8.10 10.43 -8.75
C GLU A 271 7.82 11.65 -9.65
N GLU A 272 7.01 11.47 -10.70
CA GLU A 272 6.61 12.54 -11.61
C GLU A 272 5.57 13.51 -11.02
N GLY A 273 4.97 13.21 -9.87
CA GLY A 273 4.02 14.08 -9.18
C GLY A 273 2.56 13.93 -9.63
N TRP A 274 2.18 12.78 -10.20
CA TRP A 274 0.84 12.55 -10.73
C TRP A 274 -0.19 12.12 -9.67
N LEU A 275 0.28 11.80 -8.47
CA LEU A 275 -0.56 11.32 -7.37
C LEU A 275 -0.88 12.47 -6.40
N SER A 276 -2.08 12.38 -5.83
CA SER A 276 -2.52 13.30 -4.77
C SER A 276 -2.85 12.50 -3.51
N VAL A 277 -2.43 13.02 -2.36
CA VAL A 277 -2.63 12.41 -1.03
C VAL A 277 -3.50 13.31 -0.18
N GLY A 278 -4.42 12.70 0.58
CA GLY A 278 -5.31 13.43 1.49
C GLY A 278 -6.53 14.05 0.79
N PHE A 279 -7.06 15.11 1.38
CA PHE A 279 -8.28 15.79 0.94
C PHE A 279 -7.99 16.98 0.03
N GLY A 280 -8.95 17.28 -0.86
CA GLY A 280 -8.91 18.51 -1.66
C GLY A 280 -8.12 18.40 -2.96
N ALA A 281 -7.90 17.19 -3.51
CA ALA A 281 -7.22 17.00 -4.79
C ALA A 281 -7.80 17.87 -5.93
N ALA A 282 -9.13 18.00 -6.00
CA ALA A 282 -9.82 18.86 -6.97
C ALA A 282 -9.58 20.36 -6.78
N LYS A 283 -9.04 20.78 -5.62
CA LYS A 283 -8.63 22.15 -5.30
C LYS A 283 -7.10 22.33 -5.43
N GLY A 284 -6.39 21.34 -5.99
CA GLY A 284 -4.94 21.35 -6.13
C GLY A 284 -4.16 20.96 -4.87
N PHE A 285 -4.81 20.37 -3.86
CA PHE A 285 -4.15 20.00 -2.62
C PHE A 285 -3.52 18.61 -2.74
N GLY A 286 -2.49 18.38 -1.92
CA GLY A 286 -1.92 17.05 -1.73
C GLY A 286 -1.12 16.51 -2.90
N GLN A 287 -0.74 17.33 -3.88
CA GLN A 287 0.25 16.95 -4.90
C GLN A 287 1.57 16.58 -4.21
N VAL A 288 2.07 15.39 -4.48
CA VAL A 288 3.26 14.82 -3.84
C VAL A 288 4.19 14.19 -4.86
N LYS A 289 5.48 14.27 -4.59
CA LYS A 289 6.55 13.61 -5.34
C LYS A 289 7.34 12.67 -4.45
N LEU A 290 7.66 11.48 -4.96
CA LEU A 290 8.65 10.61 -4.34
C LEU A 290 10.06 11.08 -4.75
N GLN A 291 10.92 11.30 -3.75
CA GLN A 291 12.28 11.80 -3.91
C GLN A 291 13.26 10.90 -3.15
N ASP A 292 14.52 10.90 -3.60
CA ASP A 292 15.65 10.24 -2.93
C ASP A 292 15.35 8.81 -2.46
N TRP A 293 14.69 8.05 -3.32
CA TRP A 293 14.16 6.75 -2.96
C TRP A 293 15.02 5.60 -3.49
N ARG A 294 14.98 4.47 -2.78
CA ARG A 294 15.72 3.25 -3.09
C ARG A 294 14.82 2.03 -2.99
N ALA A 295 15.11 1.02 -3.79
CA ALA A 295 14.52 -0.31 -3.68
C ALA A 295 15.58 -1.29 -3.18
N THR A 296 15.31 -1.96 -2.06
CA THR A 296 16.15 -3.02 -1.49
C THR A 296 15.43 -4.34 -1.64
N PHE A 297 16.07 -5.31 -2.29
CA PHE A 297 15.55 -6.66 -2.46
C PHE A 297 16.27 -7.60 -1.51
N GLY A 298 15.53 -8.35 -0.71
CA GLY A 298 16.06 -9.41 0.14
C GLY A 298 15.77 -10.79 -0.47
N TYR A 299 16.80 -11.61 -0.57
CA TYR A 299 16.77 -12.94 -1.16
C TYR A 299 17.57 -13.95 -0.31
N LEU A 300 17.23 -15.23 -0.35
CA LEU A 300 17.95 -16.28 0.39
C LEU A 300 18.92 -17.04 -0.52
N THR A 301 18.45 -17.44 -1.70
CA THR A 301 19.28 -18.04 -2.75
C THR A 301 19.24 -17.20 -4.03
N PRO A 302 20.22 -17.34 -4.95
CA PRO A 302 20.21 -16.55 -6.19
C PRO A 302 18.95 -16.75 -7.05
N GLU A 303 18.28 -17.89 -6.94
CA GLU A 303 17.03 -18.21 -7.64
C GLU A 303 15.81 -17.44 -7.11
N ASP A 304 15.91 -16.89 -5.90
CA ASP A 304 14.87 -16.04 -5.30
C ASP A 304 14.90 -14.60 -5.84
N LEU A 305 15.98 -14.20 -6.53
CA LEU A 305 16.07 -12.88 -7.14
C LEU A 305 15.06 -12.76 -8.28
N PRO A 306 14.25 -11.67 -8.31
CA PRO A 306 13.43 -11.36 -9.47
C PRO A 306 14.26 -11.29 -10.76
N ALA A 307 13.69 -11.80 -11.87
CA ALA A 307 14.41 -11.83 -13.14
C ALA A 307 14.92 -10.44 -13.55
N GLY A 308 16.15 -10.40 -14.05
CA GLY A 308 16.85 -9.17 -14.42
C GLY A 308 17.68 -8.56 -13.29
N LEU A 309 17.64 -9.13 -12.09
CA LEU A 309 18.59 -8.83 -11.02
C LEU A 309 19.70 -9.86 -10.96
N ASP A 310 20.94 -9.38 -10.89
CA ASP A 310 22.11 -10.21 -10.65
C ASP A 310 22.56 -10.09 -9.19
N GLU A 311 23.10 -11.18 -8.64
CA GLU A 311 23.73 -11.15 -7.32
C GLU A 311 24.98 -10.24 -7.38
N PRO A 312 25.07 -9.20 -6.53
CA PRO A 312 26.26 -8.35 -6.49
C PRO A 312 27.44 -9.13 -5.92
N ASP A 313 28.66 -8.76 -6.32
CA ASP A 313 29.91 -9.37 -5.80
C ASP A 313 29.99 -9.31 -4.26
N THR A 314 29.42 -8.25 -3.68
CA THR A 314 29.36 -8.03 -2.23
C THR A 314 27.92 -7.65 -1.85
N PRO A 315 27.04 -8.65 -1.58
CA PRO A 315 25.68 -8.37 -1.16
C PRO A 315 25.66 -7.77 0.24
N GLY A 316 24.68 -6.89 0.49
CA GLY A 316 24.34 -6.48 1.84
C GLY A 316 23.68 -7.62 2.62
N GLU A 317 23.45 -7.42 3.91
CA GLU A 317 22.81 -8.42 4.77
C GLU A 317 21.66 -7.80 5.57
N SER A 318 20.56 -8.54 5.69
CA SER A 318 19.42 -8.21 6.53
C SER A 318 18.89 -9.47 7.21
N GLY A 319 19.44 -9.79 8.38
CA GLY A 319 19.14 -11.03 9.09
C GLY A 319 19.70 -12.24 8.35
N ILE A 320 18.82 -13.15 7.91
CA ILE A 320 19.21 -14.31 7.08
C ILE A 320 19.23 -14.00 5.57
N PHE A 321 18.74 -12.83 5.16
CA PHE A 321 18.66 -12.44 3.76
C PHE A 321 19.93 -11.75 3.31
N LYS A 322 20.39 -12.10 2.12
CA LYS A 322 21.27 -11.24 1.34
C LYS A 322 20.44 -10.14 0.70
N THR A 323 21.05 -8.98 0.46
CA THR A 323 20.34 -7.84 -0.12
C THR A 323 21.08 -7.20 -1.28
N VAL A 324 20.32 -6.81 -2.29
CA VAL A 324 20.77 -5.94 -3.38
C VAL A 324 19.92 -4.66 -3.38
N GLN A 325 20.54 -3.51 -3.62
CA GLN A 325 19.89 -2.20 -3.54
C GLN A 325 20.05 -1.43 -4.84
N PHE A 326 18.95 -0.81 -5.30
CA PHE A 326 18.91 0.06 -6.48
C PHE A 326 18.44 1.45 -6.09
N GLN A 327 19.06 2.47 -6.70
CA GLN A 327 18.59 3.84 -6.58
C GLN A 327 17.44 4.08 -7.56
N GLY A 328 16.33 4.59 -7.03
CA GLY A 328 15.16 4.96 -7.80
C GLY A 328 15.41 6.07 -8.82
N GLY A 329 14.60 6.13 -9.88
CA GLY A 329 14.67 7.16 -10.91
C GLY A 329 15.88 7.07 -11.86
N THR A 330 16.82 6.16 -11.60
CA THR A 330 18.02 5.95 -12.43
C THR A 330 17.73 5.17 -13.71
N GLU A 331 18.61 5.26 -14.70
CA GLU A 331 18.53 4.43 -15.92
C GLU A 331 18.66 2.93 -15.61
N GLU A 332 19.50 2.58 -14.65
CA GLU A 332 19.67 1.21 -14.15
C GLU A 332 18.34 0.65 -13.61
N TRP A 333 17.69 1.38 -12.71
CA TRP A 333 16.37 0.98 -12.20
C TRP A 333 15.34 0.82 -13.33
N ARG A 334 15.31 1.75 -14.29
CA ARG A 334 14.37 1.71 -15.41
C ARG A 334 14.60 0.50 -16.30
N ALA A 335 15.87 0.15 -16.58
CA ALA A 335 16.21 -1.00 -17.40
C ALA A 335 15.74 -2.32 -16.77
N VAL A 336 15.95 -2.49 -15.46
CA VAL A 336 15.45 -3.65 -14.71
C VAL A 336 13.93 -3.68 -14.69
N ALA A 337 13.29 -2.56 -14.36
CA ALA A 337 11.83 -2.47 -14.24
C ALA A 337 11.10 -2.69 -15.57
N GLU A 338 11.74 -2.43 -16.72
CA GLU A 338 11.11 -2.56 -18.05
C GLU A 338 10.63 -3.99 -18.32
N GLU A 339 11.44 -5.00 -17.98
CA GLU A 339 11.06 -6.40 -18.16
C GLU A 339 9.87 -6.77 -17.26
N TRP A 340 9.86 -6.30 -16.02
CA TRP A 340 8.73 -6.50 -15.12
C TRP A 340 7.45 -5.80 -15.62
N VAL A 341 7.58 -4.60 -16.20
CA VAL A 341 6.45 -3.88 -16.80
C VAL A 341 5.87 -4.67 -17.98
N LYS A 342 6.71 -5.30 -18.82
CA LYS A 342 6.24 -6.19 -19.89
C LYS A 342 5.48 -7.38 -19.33
N LYS A 343 5.93 -7.98 -18.21
CA LYS A 343 5.22 -9.06 -17.52
C LYS A 343 3.87 -8.59 -16.97
N PHE A 344 3.81 -7.39 -16.40
CA PHE A 344 2.57 -6.78 -15.94
C PHE A 344 1.58 -6.53 -17.09
N ASP A 345 2.01 -5.92 -18.19
CA ASP A 345 1.16 -5.65 -19.35
C ASP A 345 0.59 -6.95 -19.93
N LYS A 346 1.43 -7.99 -20.06
CA LYS A 346 0.98 -9.33 -20.45
C LYS A 346 -0.07 -9.88 -19.48
N GLN A 347 0.22 -9.87 -18.17
CA GLN A 347 -0.68 -10.38 -17.14
C GLN A 347 -2.02 -9.64 -17.14
N ALA A 348 -2.00 -8.32 -17.31
CA ALA A 348 -3.20 -7.48 -17.36
C ALA A 348 -4.05 -7.76 -18.61
N ARG A 349 -3.43 -8.02 -19.77
CA ARG A 349 -4.12 -8.37 -21.02
C ARG A 349 -4.72 -9.77 -21.01
N GLU A 350 -4.03 -10.71 -20.39
CA GLU A 350 -4.44 -12.12 -20.32
C GLU A 350 -5.44 -12.39 -19.20
N PHE A 351 -5.55 -11.49 -18.21
CA PHE A 351 -6.47 -11.63 -17.09
C PHE A 351 -7.93 -11.80 -17.55
N LYS A 352 -8.59 -12.84 -17.03
CA LYS A 352 -10.01 -13.13 -17.27
C LYS A 352 -10.67 -13.63 -16.00
N ARG A 353 -11.88 -13.13 -15.73
CA ARG A 353 -12.74 -13.59 -14.63
C ARG A 353 -13.42 -14.92 -14.98
N LYS A 354 -12.65 -16.00 -15.22
CA LYS A 354 -13.20 -17.33 -15.55
C LYS A 354 -13.79 -18.04 -14.33
N GLU A 355 -13.07 -17.99 -13.22
CA GLU A 355 -13.46 -18.63 -11.94
C GLU A 355 -14.12 -17.62 -10.98
N LEU A 356 -14.45 -16.45 -11.50
CA LEU A 356 -15.00 -15.32 -10.78
C LEU A 356 -16.34 -14.94 -11.38
N PRO A 357 -17.35 -14.55 -10.57
CA PRO A 357 -18.53 -13.95 -11.13
C PRO A 357 -18.15 -12.72 -11.96
N ALA A 358 -18.64 -12.67 -13.21
CA ALA A 358 -18.38 -11.56 -14.10
C ALA A 358 -18.95 -10.26 -13.52
N LEU A 359 -18.27 -9.14 -13.79
CA LEU A 359 -18.84 -7.83 -13.50
C LEU A 359 -20.06 -7.60 -14.39
N ARG A 360 -21.09 -6.94 -13.85
CA ARG A 360 -22.32 -6.64 -14.60
C ARG A 360 -22.48 -5.17 -14.99
N GLN A 361 -21.72 -4.28 -14.36
CA GLN A 361 -21.80 -2.84 -14.60
C GLN A 361 -20.42 -2.22 -14.64
N ASP A 362 -20.22 -1.33 -15.60
CA ASP A 362 -19.05 -0.47 -15.74
C ASP A 362 -19.46 1.02 -15.67
N SER A 363 -18.47 1.91 -15.59
CA SER A 363 -18.67 3.36 -15.57
C SER A 363 -18.20 4.06 -16.85
N TYR A 364 -17.67 3.34 -17.83
CA TYR A 364 -16.92 3.92 -18.93
C TYR A 364 -17.66 3.79 -20.27
N PHE A 365 -17.89 2.55 -20.72
CA PHE A 365 -18.46 2.24 -22.03
C PHE A 365 -19.91 2.71 -22.13
N GLY A 366 -20.23 3.47 -23.18
CA GLY A 366 -21.56 3.99 -23.47
C GLY A 366 -21.96 5.23 -22.67
N LYS A 367 -21.36 5.51 -21.50
CA LYS A 367 -21.64 6.73 -20.70
C LYS A 367 -20.93 7.96 -21.24
N VAL A 368 -19.66 7.83 -21.60
CA VAL A 368 -18.90 8.94 -22.20
C VAL A 368 -19.51 9.31 -23.55
N ASP A 369 -19.88 8.33 -24.36
CA ASP A 369 -20.53 8.55 -25.65
C ASP A 369 -21.91 9.23 -25.53
N THR A 370 -22.62 9.04 -24.40
CA THR A 370 -23.88 9.78 -24.15
C THR A 370 -23.63 11.23 -23.73
N LEU A 371 -22.58 11.47 -22.95
CA LEU A 371 -22.24 12.81 -22.45
C LEU A 371 -21.49 13.66 -23.48
N TYR A 372 -20.73 13.00 -24.35
CA TYR A 372 -19.92 13.58 -25.41
C TYR A 372 -20.15 12.79 -26.71
N PRO A 373 -21.35 12.88 -27.31
CA PRO A 373 -21.60 12.23 -28.59
C PRO A 373 -20.59 12.72 -29.60
N VAL A 374 -19.77 11.81 -30.13
CA VAL A 374 -18.87 12.11 -31.25
C VAL A 374 -19.76 12.43 -32.44
N LEU A 375 -19.99 13.73 -32.67
CA LEU A 375 -20.63 14.23 -33.87
C LEU A 375 -19.72 13.85 -35.03
N LYS A 376 -20.01 12.73 -35.71
CA LYS A 376 -19.35 12.39 -36.97
C LYS A 376 -19.74 13.46 -37.99
N GLY A 377 -18.87 14.44 -38.17
CA GLY A 377 -19.03 15.53 -39.15
C GLY A 377 -17.84 16.47 -39.21
N GLY A 378 -16.90 16.20 -40.12
CA GLY A 378 -16.18 17.22 -40.89
C GLY A 378 -14.92 17.84 -40.28
N ALA A 379 -13.78 17.20 -40.52
CA ALA A 379 -12.60 17.85 -41.09
C ALA A 379 -11.96 16.89 -42.09
#